data_AF-A0A9D2G8B6-F1
#
_entry.id   AF-A0A9D2G8B6-F1
#
_cell.length_a   1.000
_cell.length_b   1.000
_cell.length_c   1.000
_cell.angle_alpha   90.00
_cell.angle_beta   90.00
_cell.angle_gamma   90.00
#
_symmetry.space_group_name_H-M   'P 1'
#
loop_
_entity.id
_entity.type
_entity.pdbx_description
1 polymer ?
#
loop_
_entity_poly.entity_id
_entity_poly.type
_entity_poly.pdbx_seq_one_letter_code
_entity_poly.pdbx_strand_id
1 'polypeptide(L)'
;MLAVVPYNLIPCCSDCNKAKQAEAPDSWELETIHSYHDMLDDAVWIKAEVIEEEPVAFRFYVCRPDTWTNEKYNREKNHLEVFKLNELYKPYASEMLTTEIRWIHRLFQRCGEEIARQGILERMQDEQKTRMNTWKAAVYEALYRSE
;
A
#
# COMPACT_ATOMS: atom_id res chain seq x y z
N MET A 1 -4.95 35.18 -10.01
CA MET A 1 -4.53 35.27 -8.59
C MET A 1 -4.93 33.96 -7.94
N LEU A 2 -3.96 33.13 -7.54
CA LEU A 2 -4.26 31.91 -6.78
C LEU A 2 -4.45 32.31 -5.32
N ALA A 3 -5.65 32.09 -4.78
CA ALA A 3 -5.93 32.33 -3.37
C ALA A 3 -5.48 31.11 -2.55
N VAL A 4 -4.84 31.36 -1.41
CA VAL A 4 -4.58 30.31 -0.42
C VAL A 4 -5.88 30.05 0.33
N VAL A 5 -6.46 28.87 0.12
CA VAL A 5 -7.64 28.37 0.84
C VAL A 5 -7.31 27.03 1.50
N PRO A 6 -8.00 26.62 2.58
CA PRO A 6 -7.69 25.37 3.28
C PRO A 6 -7.66 24.13 2.37
N TYR A 7 -8.52 24.12 1.34
CA TYR A 7 -8.56 23.06 0.32
C TYR A 7 -7.23 22.88 -0.43
N ASN A 8 -6.45 23.95 -0.60
CA ASN A 8 -5.16 23.92 -1.28
C ASN A 8 -3.98 23.67 -0.31
N LEU A 9 -4.25 23.47 0.99
CA LEU A 9 -3.25 23.26 2.03
C LEU A 9 -3.34 21.83 2.58
N ILE A 10 -2.69 20.90 1.88
CA ILE A 10 -2.59 19.50 2.31
C ILE A 10 -1.33 19.33 3.17
N PRO A 11 -1.44 18.97 4.47
CA PRO A 11 -0.29 18.68 5.28
C PRO A 11 0.42 17.43 4.74
N CYS A 12 1.71 17.56 4.47
CA CYS A 12 2.56 16.45 4.05
C CYS A 12 3.99 16.67 4.55
N CYS A 13 4.80 15.61 4.57
CA CYS A 13 6.21 15.74 4.94
C CYS A 13 6.98 16.55 3.88
N SER A 14 8.17 17.04 4.23
CA SER A 14 9.01 17.85 3.32
C SER A 14 9.29 17.16 1.99
N ASP A 15 9.57 15.85 2.02
CA ASP A 15 9.88 15.08 0.81
C ASP A 15 8.67 14.91 -0.09
N CYS A 16 7.51 14.55 0.47
CA CYS A 16 6.25 14.50 -0.28
C CYS A 16 5.87 15.89 -0.83
N ASN A 17 6.02 16.96 -0.04
CA ASN A 17 5.72 18.31 -0.51
C ASN A 17 6.58 18.68 -1.73
N LYS A 18 7.87 18.34 -1.71
CA LYS A 18 8.78 18.56 -2.85
C LYS A 18 8.41 17.69 -4.06
N ALA A 19 8.09 16.41 -3.85
CA ALA A 19 7.68 15.50 -4.92
C ALA A 19 6.40 16.00 -5.63
N LYS A 20 5.44 16.50 -4.85
CA LYS A 20 4.18 17.07 -5.38
C LYS A 20 4.40 18.41 -6.11
N GLN A 21 5.37 19.21 -5.69
CA GLN A 21 5.65 20.53 -6.28
C GLN A 21 6.26 20.49 -7.68
N ALA A 22 6.63 19.32 -8.19
CA ALA A 22 7.22 19.20 -9.52
C ALA A 22 6.25 19.67 -10.62
N GLU A 23 4.94 19.44 -10.48
CA GLU A 23 3.92 19.83 -11.47
C GLU A 23 2.59 20.17 -10.78
N ALA A 24 1.94 21.25 -11.21
CA ALA A 24 0.53 21.48 -10.87
C ALA A 24 -0.32 20.51 -11.71
N PRO A 25 -1.26 19.75 -11.11
CA PRO A 25 -2.03 18.78 -11.86
C PRO A 25 -2.93 19.47 -12.89
N ASP A 26 -2.80 19.08 -14.15
CA ASP A 26 -3.62 19.61 -15.26
C ASP A 26 -5.05 19.03 -15.29
N SER A 27 -5.30 17.98 -14.51
CA SER A 27 -6.60 17.32 -14.39
C SER A 27 -6.77 16.66 -13.02
N TRP A 28 -8.02 16.39 -12.65
CA TRP A 28 -8.37 15.72 -11.38
C TRP A 28 -7.68 14.36 -11.19
N GLU A 29 -7.48 13.60 -12.27
CA GLU A 29 -6.79 12.29 -12.22
C GLU A 29 -5.29 12.40 -11.91
N LEU A 30 -4.69 13.56 -12.18
CA LEU A 30 -3.27 13.82 -11.89
C LEU A 30 -3.10 14.44 -10.50
N GLU A 31 -4.18 14.82 -9.84
CA GLU A 31 -4.13 15.35 -8.48
C GLU A 31 -3.94 14.21 -7.48
N THR A 32 -2.85 14.25 -6.72
CA THR A 32 -2.64 13.29 -5.63
C THR A 32 -3.78 13.31 -4.61
N ILE A 33 -4.00 12.17 -3.94
CA ILE A 33 -4.96 12.03 -2.84
C ILE A 33 -4.93 13.20 -1.85
N HIS A 34 -6.11 13.71 -1.54
CA HIS A 34 -6.41 14.70 -0.53
C HIS A 34 -6.93 14.01 0.73
N SER A 35 -6.06 13.84 1.73
CA SER A 35 -6.34 13.03 2.94
C SER A 35 -7.59 13.43 3.75
N TYR A 36 -8.11 14.65 3.58
CA TYR A 36 -9.35 15.10 4.22
C TYR A 36 -10.64 14.90 3.41
N HIS A 37 -10.52 14.70 2.09
CA HIS A 37 -11.67 14.73 1.17
C HIS A 37 -11.87 13.43 0.42
N ASP A 38 -10.80 12.64 0.25
CA ASP A 38 -10.88 11.37 -0.43
C ASP A 38 -11.15 10.22 0.55
N MET A 39 -12.07 9.36 0.18
CA MET A 39 -12.33 8.11 0.88
C MET A 39 -11.31 7.06 0.44
N LEU A 40 -10.41 6.71 1.37
CA LEU A 40 -9.35 5.72 1.15
C LEU A 40 -9.69 4.35 1.73
N ASP A 41 -10.74 4.28 2.54
CA ASP A 41 -11.15 3.10 3.29
C ASP A 41 -12.53 2.57 2.84
N ASP A 42 -12.90 2.79 1.58
CA ASP A 42 -14.13 2.23 0.98
C ASP A 42 -13.91 0.88 0.28
N ALA A 43 -12.67 0.51 -0.04
CA ALA A 43 -12.26 -0.81 -0.51
C ALA A 43 -10.77 -1.09 -0.26
N VAL A 44 -10.34 -2.36 -0.28
CA VAL A 44 -8.91 -2.72 -0.33
C VAL A 44 -8.39 -2.54 -1.75
N TRP A 45 -7.46 -1.62 -1.95
CA TRP A 45 -6.92 -1.26 -3.26
C TRP A 45 -5.39 -1.31 -3.34
N ILE A 46 -4.66 -1.23 -2.22
CA ILE A 46 -3.21 -1.48 -2.22
C ILE A 46 -2.98 -2.98 -2.13
N LYS A 47 -2.29 -3.52 -3.13
CA LYS A 47 -1.88 -4.93 -3.22
C LYS A 47 -0.37 -5.03 -3.38
N ALA A 48 0.16 -6.20 -3.08
CA ALA A 48 1.55 -6.54 -3.34
C ALA A 48 1.65 -7.87 -4.09
N GLU A 49 2.69 -8.01 -4.89
CA GLU A 49 3.14 -9.26 -5.48
C GLU A 49 4.49 -9.63 -4.87
N VAL A 50 4.66 -10.92 -4.57
CA VAL A 50 5.96 -11.47 -4.20
C VAL A 50 6.82 -11.54 -5.46
N ILE A 51 8.04 -11.00 -5.38
CA ILE A 51 9.07 -11.17 -6.40
C ILE A 51 10.05 -12.21 -5.86
N GLU A 52 10.13 -13.34 -6.56
CA GLU A 52 11.08 -14.43 -6.30
C GLU A 52 12.50 -14.02 -6.71
N GLU A 53 13.11 -13.14 -5.92
CA GLU A 53 14.53 -12.80 -5.98
C GLU A 53 15.20 -13.13 -4.63
N GLU A 54 16.52 -13.12 -4.55
CA GLU A 54 17.26 -13.34 -3.31
C GLU A 54 17.97 -12.04 -2.91
N PRO A 55 17.57 -11.36 -1.81
CA PRO A 55 16.46 -11.71 -0.90
C PRO A 55 15.08 -11.40 -1.51
N VAL A 56 14.03 -12.10 -1.04
CA VAL A 56 12.65 -11.91 -1.53
C VAL A 56 12.24 -10.44 -1.47
N ALA A 57 11.62 -9.99 -2.57
CA ALA A 57 11.14 -8.63 -2.72
C ALA A 57 9.64 -8.56 -2.96
N PHE A 58 9.12 -7.34 -2.93
CA PHE A 58 7.72 -7.05 -3.17
C PHE A 58 7.56 -5.92 -4.17
N ARG A 59 6.54 -6.04 -5.02
CA ARG A 59 6.04 -4.96 -5.86
C ARG A 59 4.64 -4.57 -5.42
N PHE A 60 4.44 -3.30 -5.12
CA PHE A 60 3.16 -2.74 -4.72
C PHE A 60 2.44 -2.15 -5.91
N TYR A 61 1.13 -2.30 -5.95
CA TYR A 61 0.30 -1.76 -7.02
C TYR A 61 -1.10 -1.45 -6.53
N VAL A 62 -1.78 -0.60 -7.29
CA VAL A 62 -3.20 -0.33 -7.11
C VAL A 62 -3.96 -1.39 -7.90
N CYS A 63 -4.76 -2.21 -7.22
CA CYS A 63 -5.81 -2.96 -7.88
C CYS A 63 -7.07 -2.10 -7.99
N ARG A 64 -7.84 -2.25 -9.07
CA ARG A 64 -9.11 -1.54 -9.24
C ARG A 64 -10.24 -2.33 -8.59
N PRO A 65 -10.83 -1.89 -7.47
CA PRO A 65 -12.07 -2.47 -6.95
C PRO A 65 -13.21 -2.28 -7.94
N ASP A 66 -14.14 -3.24 -7.99
CA ASP A 66 -15.30 -3.17 -8.90
C ASP A 66 -16.22 -1.97 -8.60
N THR A 67 -16.17 -1.47 -7.37
CA THR A 67 -16.93 -0.30 -6.91
C THR A 67 -16.33 1.03 -7.35
N TRP A 68 -15.11 1.04 -7.91
CA TRP A 68 -14.40 2.27 -8.26
C TRP A 68 -14.60 2.68 -9.72
N THR A 69 -14.68 4.00 -9.93
CA THR A 69 -14.58 4.56 -11.28
C THR A 69 -13.13 4.52 -11.78
N ASN A 70 -12.94 4.69 -13.09
CA ASN A 70 -11.61 4.73 -13.68
C ASN A 70 -10.81 5.95 -13.20
N GLU A 71 -11.48 7.09 -13.00
CA GLU A 71 -10.86 8.32 -12.53
C GLU A 71 -10.26 8.14 -11.13
N LYS A 72 -11.02 7.51 -10.21
CA LYS A 72 -10.52 7.17 -8.87
C LYS A 72 -9.33 6.22 -8.97
N TYR A 73 -9.48 5.13 -9.72
CA TYR A 73 -8.37 4.19 -9.91
C TYR A 73 -7.07 4.83 -10.44
N ASN A 74 -7.18 5.68 -11.47
CA ASN A 74 -6.05 6.37 -12.08
C ASN A 74 -5.40 7.35 -11.11
N ARG A 75 -6.21 8.04 -10.30
CA ARG A 75 -5.74 9.01 -9.31
C ARG A 75 -4.94 8.35 -8.18
N GLU A 76 -5.42 7.22 -7.69
CA GLU A 76 -4.74 6.45 -6.64
C GLU A 76 -3.45 5.82 -7.17
N LYS A 77 -3.46 5.35 -8.42
CA LYS A 77 -2.25 4.88 -9.11
C LYS A 77 -1.23 6.01 -9.27
N ASN A 78 -1.65 7.18 -9.74
CA ASN A 78 -0.82 8.36 -9.86
C ASN A 78 -0.23 8.79 -8.50
N HIS A 79 -1.00 8.72 -7.42
CA HIS A 79 -0.50 8.98 -6.07
C HIS A 79 0.65 8.02 -5.67
N LEU A 80 0.52 6.72 -5.97
CA LEU A 80 1.56 5.73 -5.71
C LEU A 80 2.85 6.03 -6.50
N GLU A 81 2.71 6.52 -7.73
CA GLU A 81 3.82 6.87 -8.64
C GLU A 81 4.51 8.19 -8.26
N VAL A 82 3.75 9.28 -8.06
CA VAL A 82 4.28 10.61 -7.69
C VAL A 82 5.11 10.56 -6.42
N PHE A 83 4.63 9.83 -5.40
CA PHE A 83 5.34 9.68 -4.13
C PHE A 83 6.32 8.51 -4.10
N LYS A 84 6.50 7.82 -5.23
CA LYS A 84 7.42 6.67 -5.37
C LYS A 84 7.23 5.66 -4.25
N LEU A 85 5.98 5.38 -3.89
CA LEU A 85 5.66 4.58 -2.70
C LEU A 85 6.17 3.14 -2.82
N ASN A 86 6.36 2.63 -4.04
CA ASN A 86 7.06 1.37 -4.27
C ASN A 86 8.51 1.39 -3.76
N GLU A 87 9.27 2.44 -4.05
CA GLU A 87 10.67 2.60 -3.59
C GLU A 87 10.73 2.72 -2.07
N LEU A 88 9.71 3.35 -1.46
CA LEU A 88 9.57 3.47 -0.02
C LEU A 88 9.19 2.14 0.65
N TYR A 89 8.20 1.43 0.12
CA TYR A 89 7.64 0.24 0.77
C TYR A 89 8.49 -1.02 0.58
N LYS A 90 9.19 -1.17 -0.56
CA LYS A 90 10.05 -2.33 -0.83
C LYS A 90 11.04 -2.63 0.31
N PRO A 91 11.90 -1.69 0.78
CA PRO A 91 12.86 -1.98 1.85
C PRO A 91 12.17 -2.33 3.17
N TYR A 92 11.07 -1.65 3.53
CA TYR A 92 10.32 -1.97 4.76
C TYR A 92 9.70 -3.37 4.70
N ALA A 93 9.20 -3.77 3.53
CA ALA A 93 8.63 -5.09 3.31
C ALA A 93 9.69 -6.19 3.42
N SER A 94 10.86 -6.00 2.82
CA SER A 94 11.98 -6.95 2.92
C SER A 94 12.50 -7.07 4.37
N GLU A 95 12.60 -5.98 5.11
CA GLU A 95 12.97 -5.99 6.54
C GLU A 95 11.93 -6.73 7.39
N MET A 96 10.65 -6.43 7.17
CA MET A 96 9.54 -7.11 7.85
C MET A 96 9.57 -8.61 7.56
N LEU A 97 9.69 -9.00 6.29
CA LEU A 97 9.72 -10.41 5.90
C LEU A 97 10.90 -11.13 6.56
N THR A 98 12.09 -10.53 6.59
CA THR A 98 13.27 -11.11 7.25
C THR A 98 13.00 -11.41 8.73
N THR A 99 12.18 -10.59 9.38
CA THR A 99 11.80 -10.78 10.79
C THR A 99 10.70 -11.84 10.94
N GLU A 100 9.67 -11.79 10.10
CA GLU A 100 8.48 -12.64 10.18
C GLU A 100 8.70 -14.05 9.61
N ILE A 101 9.61 -14.24 8.65
CA ILE A 101 9.83 -15.54 7.98
C ILE A 101 10.20 -16.64 8.97
N ARG A 102 10.95 -16.31 10.04
CA ARG A 102 11.28 -17.27 11.10
C ARG A 102 10.04 -17.69 11.89
N TRP A 103 9.09 -16.78 12.10
CA TRP A 103 7.83 -17.09 12.76
C TRP A 103 6.94 -17.95 11.85
N ILE A 104 6.79 -17.58 10.58
CA ILE A 104 6.04 -18.35 9.57
C ILE A 104 6.60 -19.77 9.47
N HIS A 105 7.91 -19.93 9.30
CA HIS A 105 8.56 -21.25 9.24
C HIS A 105 8.32 -22.09 10.48
N ARG A 106 8.41 -21.50 11.69
CA ARG A 106 8.13 -22.23 12.93
C ARG A 106 6.67 -22.66 13.03
N LEU A 107 5.74 -21.82 12.57
CA LEU A 107 4.31 -22.12 12.60
C LEU A 107 4.01 -23.28 11.64
N PHE A 108 4.54 -23.21 10.42
CA PHE A 108 4.44 -24.28 9.42
C PHE A 108 4.99 -25.62 9.94
N GLN A 109 6.21 -25.63 10.48
CA GLN A 109 6.85 -26.86 10.96
C GLN A 109 6.13 -27.51 12.15
N ARG A 110 5.54 -26.70 13.04
CA ARG A 110 4.93 -27.21 14.29
C ARG A 110 3.45 -27.56 14.15
N CYS A 111 2.73 -26.82 13.31
CA CYS A 111 1.28 -26.83 13.28
C CYS A 111 0.72 -27.20 11.89
N GLY A 112 1.57 -27.30 10.88
CA GLY A 112 1.18 -27.54 9.50
C GLY A 112 0.78 -26.27 8.75
N GLU A 113 0.55 -26.44 7.45
CA GLU A 113 0.26 -25.36 6.51
C GLU A 113 -1.01 -24.59 6.87
N GLU A 114 -2.11 -25.29 7.15
CA GLU A 114 -3.42 -24.68 7.40
C GLU A 114 -3.36 -23.64 8.53
N ILE A 115 -2.73 -24.01 9.65
CA ILE A 115 -2.58 -23.12 10.81
C ILE A 115 -1.62 -21.96 10.48
N ALA A 116 -0.59 -22.20 9.66
CA ALA A 116 0.30 -21.14 9.21
C ALA A 116 -0.41 -20.10 8.33
N ARG A 117 -1.22 -20.56 7.37
CA ARG A 117 -2.04 -19.68 6.51
C ARG A 117 -3.05 -18.90 7.34
N GLN A 118 -3.71 -19.54 8.30
CA GLN A 118 -4.63 -18.87 9.22
C GLN A 118 -3.93 -17.78 10.04
N GLY A 119 -2.72 -18.04 10.55
CA GLY A 119 -1.95 -17.03 11.28
C GLY A 119 -1.57 -15.83 10.42
N ILE A 120 -1.21 -16.04 9.14
CA ILE A 120 -0.95 -14.95 8.18
C ILE A 120 -2.22 -14.14 7.92
N LEU A 121 -3.37 -14.82 7.74
CA LEU A 121 -4.66 -14.17 7.54
C LEU A 121 -5.06 -13.29 8.73
N GLU A 122 -4.86 -13.75 9.96
CA GLU A 122 -5.13 -12.96 11.17
C GLU A 122 -4.25 -11.70 11.23
N ARG A 123 -2.96 -11.81 10.89
CA ARG A 123 -2.07 -10.65 10.82
C ARG A 123 -2.50 -9.65 9.75
N MET A 124 -2.93 -10.12 8.59
CA MET A 124 -3.50 -9.27 7.54
C MET A 124 -4.72 -8.50 8.07
N GLN A 125 -5.64 -9.18 8.75
CA GLN A 125 -6.85 -8.57 9.31
C GLN A 125 -6.53 -7.54 10.41
N ASP A 126 -5.54 -7.80 11.26
CA ASP A 126 -5.13 -6.86 12.31
C ASP A 126 -4.50 -5.58 11.74
N GLU A 127 -3.68 -5.70 10.69
CA GLU A 127 -3.17 -4.54 9.96
C GLU A 127 -4.32 -3.74 9.32
N GLN A 128 -5.29 -4.43 8.70
CA GLN A 128 -6.46 -3.81 8.07
C GLN A 128 -7.38 -3.09 9.06
N LYS A 129 -7.50 -3.57 10.31
CA LYS A 129 -8.26 -2.87 11.37
C LYS A 129 -7.62 -1.54 11.77
N THR A 130 -6.30 -1.43 11.64
CA THR A 130 -5.58 -0.19 11.96
C THR A 130 -5.77 0.82 10.83
N ARG A 131 -5.49 0.39 9.60
CA ARG A 131 -5.80 1.12 8.36
C ARG A 131 -6.02 0.09 7.26
N MET A 132 -7.10 0.22 6.48
CA MET A 132 -7.47 -0.83 5.53
C MET A 132 -6.40 -1.03 4.43
N ASN A 133 -5.78 0.06 3.99
CA ASN A 133 -4.80 0.06 2.90
C ASN A 133 -3.38 0.33 3.41
N THR A 134 -2.83 -0.58 4.21
CA THR A 134 -1.39 -0.57 4.57
C THR A 134 -0.56 -1.45 3.64
N TRP A 135 0.70 -1.05 3.44
CA TRP A 135 1.67 -1.91 2.74
C TRP A 135 1.86 -3.26 3.46
N LYS A 136 1.74 -3.30 4.80
CA LYS A 136 1.85 -4.54 5.58
C LYS A 136 0.70 -5.50 5.30
N ALA A 137 -0.53 -5.01 5.28
CA ALA A 137 -1.69 -5.81 4.91
C ALA A 137 -1.52 -6.38 3.49
N ALA A 138 -1.03 -5.56 2.55
CA ALA A 138 -0.74 -5.99 1.18
C ALA A 138 0.34 -7.10 1.14
N VAL A 139 1.40 -7.00 1.96
CA VAL A 139 2.44 -8.04 2.07
C VAL A 139 1.85 -9.34 2.63
N TYR A 140 1.09 -9.29 3.74
CA TYR A 140 0.48 -10.50 4.31
C TYR A 140 -0.52 -11.14 3.34
N GLU A 141 -1.27 -10.35 2.59
CA GLU A 141 -2.14 -10.86 1.54
C GLU A 141 -1.35 -11.56 0.43
N ALA A 142 -0.23 -10.97 0.00
CA ALA A 142 0.64 -11.58 -1.01
C ALA A 142 1.21 -12.92 -0.53
N LEU A 143 1.66 -12.99 0.73
CA LEU A 143 2.15 -14.22 1.36
C LEU A 143 1.05 -15.26 1.57
N TYR A 144 -0.18 -14.81 1.86
CA TYR A 144 -1.32 -15.71 2.01
C TYR A 144 -1.74 -16.33 0.67
N ARG A 145 -1.55 -15.60 -0.43
CA ARG A 145 -1.88 -16.05 -1.79
C ARG A 145 -0.74 -16.82 -2.48
N SER A 146 0.51 -16.61 -2.09
CA SER A 146 1.63 -17.40 -2.61
C SER A 146 1.45 -18.88 -2.21
N GLU A 147 1.77 -19.76 -3.14
CA GLU A 147 1.79 -21.21 -2.93
C GLU A 147 2.99 -21.65 -2.09
#